data_AF-A0A965SX20-F1
#
_entry.id   AF-A0A965SX20-F1
#
_cell.length_a   1.000
_cell.length_b   1.000
_cell.length_c   1.000
_cell.angle_alpha   90.00
_cell.angle_beta   90.00
_cell.angle_gamma   90.00
#
_symmetry.space_group_name_H-M   'P 1'
#
loop_
_entity.id
_entity.type
_entity.pdbx_description
1 polymer ?
#
loop_
_entity_poly.entity_id
_entity_poly.type
_entity_poly.pdbx_seq_one_letter_code
_entity_poly.pdbx_strand_id
1 'polypeptide(L)'
;MIEISEKKVIGPIIRLHPNDNIVVARMDVAIGTPVPSENISIRSQVPAGYKIAAKKIAAGEPILKYNVIVGFANTDIEPGAMVHSHNTEFREFDRDYAYASEYKATQFLPESQRATFQGIVREDGKVGTRNYIGILSTVNCSATVVKKIAEYFTPERLAPYPNVDGVVAFAHSIGCGMEMTGEPMQLLRRTMAGYAKHPNLAAALIIGLGCERNQLKGLLEQEGLQPNSRLHTFIMQETGGTRKTIEAGIAAVKELLSDANRFKRTTVSASHLMVGLQCGGSDGFSSITANPALGAAVDILSRHGGTGILSETPEIYGVEHTLTRRAVSKDVGEKLIERIRWWKDEYSVNRDV
;
A
#
# COMPACT_ATOMS: atom_id res chain seq x y z
N MET A 1 2.94 -18.84 -7.93
CA MET A 1 4.03 -17.89 -8.27
C MET A 1 4.03 -17.86 -9.77
N ILE A 2 3.84 -16.70 -10.43
CA ILE A 2 4.12 -16.63 -11.87
C ILE A 2 5.56 -17.10 -12.01
N GLU A 3 5.76 -18.23 -12.67
CA GLU A 3 7.03 -18.95 -12.68
C GLU A 3 8.01 -18.15 -13.53
N ILE A 4 8.84 -17.33 -12.87
CA ILE A 4 9.81 -16.45 -13.53
C ILE A 4 11.18 -17.11 -13.71
N SER A 5 11.34 -18.37 -13.29
CA SER A 5 12.57 -19.16 -13.46
C SER A 5 12.90 -19.44 -14.93
N GLU A 6 11.92 -19.30 -15.83
CA GLU A 6 12.09 -19.44 -17.28
C GLU A 6 12.26 -18.11 -18.03
N LYS A 7 12.55 -17.00 -17.33
CA LYS A 7 12.85 -15.72 -17.99
C LYS A 7 14.11 -15.87 -18.84
N LYS A 8 13.94 -15.89 -20.16
CA LYS A 8 15.05 -15.83 -21.11
C LYS A 8 15.37 -14.38 -21.43
N VAL A 9 16.51 -13.92 -20.91
CA VAL A 9 17.09 -12.63 -21.28
C VAL A 9 17.95 -12.84 -22.52
N ILE A 10 17.42 -12.46 -23.69
CA ILE A 10 18.13 -12.65 -24.96
C ILE A 10 18.20 -11.32 -25.70
N GLY A 11 19.41 -10.78 -25.83
CA GLY A 11 19.66 -9.55 -26.57
C GLY A 11 18.83 -8.35 -26.06
N PRO A 12 18.21 -7.56 -26.97
CA PRO A 12 17.56 -6.30 -26.63
C PRO A 12 16.15 -6.47 -26.04
N ILE A 13 15.64 -7.69 -25.89
CA ILE A 13 14.27 -7.95 -25.44
C ILE A 13 14.22 -8.93 -24.25
N ILE A 14 13.05 -9.01 -23.60
CA ILE A 14 12.74 -10.00 -22.58
C ILE A 14 11.35 -10.61 -22.81
N ARG A 15 11.30 -11.95 -22.74
CA ARG A 15 10.06 -12.73 -22.65
C ARG A 15 9.80 -13.06 -21.18
N LEU A 16 8.59 -12.74 -20.72
CA LEU A 16 8.25 -12.83 -19.29
C LEU A 16 7.58 -14.16 -18.94
N HIS A 17 6.84 -14.74 -19.88
CA HIS A 17 6.30 -16.08 -19.79
C HIS A 17 6.34 -16.79 -21.17
N PRO A 18 6.51 -18.12 -21.24
CA PRO A 18 6.54 -18.86 -22.51
C PRO A 18 5.28 -18.64 -23.38
N ASN A 19 4.11 -18.59 -22.76
CA ASN A 19 2.82 -18.38 -23.44
C ASN A 19 2.54 -16.93 -23.87
N ASP A 20 3.41 -15.97 -23.54
CA ASP A 20 3.19 -14.58 -23.97
C ASP A 20 3.18 -14.48 -25.50
N ASN A 21 2.35 -13.62 -26.06
CA ASN A 21 2.38 -13.33 -27.50
C ASN A 21 3.11 -12.01 -27.83
N ILE A 22 3.67 -11.39 -26.79
CA ILE A 22 4.52 -10.21 -26.88
C ILE A 22 5.81 -10.40 -26.09
N VAL A 23 6.78 -9.54 -26.35
CA VAL A 23 8.02 -9.37 -25.58
C VAL A 23 8.20 -7.90 -25.21
N VAL A 24 9.06 -7.60 -24.24
CA VAL A 24 9.35 -6.22 -23.82
C VAL A 24 10.76 -5.82 -24.24
N ALA A 25 10.89 -4.64 -24.83
CA ALA A 25 12.18 -4.01 -25.14
C ALA A 25 12.93 -3.65 -23.85
N ARG A 26 14.17 -4.10 -23.70
CA ARG A 26 15.03 -3.79 -22.53
C ARG A 26 15.83 -2.50 -22.72
N MET A 27 16.00 -2.10 -23.96
CA MET A 27 16.69 -0.91 -24.45
C MET A 27 15.96 -0.43 -25.69
N ASP A 28 16.31 0.72 -26.24
CA ASP A 28 15.75 1.16 -27.51
C ASP A 28 16.14 0.18 -28.62
N VAL A 29 15.17 -0.23 -29.42
CA VAL A 29 15.36 -1.24 -30.48
C VAL A 29 15.02 -0.63 -31.84
N ALA A 30 16.01 -0.67 -32.73
CA ALA A 30 15.89 -0.08 -34.06
C ALA A 30 15.06 -0.94 -35.02
N ILE A 31 14.40 -0.28 -35.97
CA ILE A 31 13.77 -0.96 -37.11
C ILE A 31 14.78 -1.84 -37.86
N GLY A 32 14.35 -3.03 -38.28
CA GLY A 32 15.18 -4.02 -38.96
C GLY A 32 16.07 -4.85 -38.04
N THR A 33 16.15 -4.53 -36.74
CA THR A 33 16.94 -5.32 -35.78
C THR A 33 16.44 -6.76 -35.75
N PRO A 34 17.30 -7.78 -35.99
CA PRO A 34 16.90 -9.17 -35.90
C PRO A 34 16.76 -9.61 -34.44
N VAL A 35 15.75 -10.42 -34.15
CA VAL A 35 15.51 -11.03 -32.85
C VAL A 35 15.41 -12.55 -33.03
N PRO A 36 16.55 -13.26 -33.10
CA PRO A 36 16.58 -14.69 -33.39
C PRO A 36 15.84 -15.55 -32.36
N SER A 37 15.79 -15.12 -31.10
CA SER A 37 15.07 -15.83 -30.03
C SER A 37 13.58 -15.96 -30.25
N GLU A 38 12.99 -15.07 -31.05
CA GLU A 38 11.57 -15.04 -31.37
C GLU A 38 11.33 -15.35 -32.86
N ASN A 39 12.40 -15.54 -33.65
CA ASN A 39 12.34 -15.69 -35.09
C ASN A 39 11.61 -14.53 -35.81
N ILE A 40 11.89 -13.28 -35.40
CA ILE A 40 11.30 -12.06 -35.97
C ILE A 40 12.37 -11.00 -36.29
N SER A 41 11.99 -10.01 -37.07
CA SER A 41 12.72 -8.74 -37.23
C SER A 41 11.83 -7.57 -36.83
N ILE A 42 12.41 -6.58 -36.16
CA ILE A 42 11.67 -5.41 -35.67
C ILE A 42 11.15 -4.55 -36.82
N ARG A 43 9.87 -4.15 -36.76
CA ARG A 43 9.18 -3.41 -37.83
C ARG A 43 9.01 -1.91 -37.55
N SER A 44 9.34 -1.45 -36.34
CA SER A 44 9.18 -0.06 -35.91
C SER A 44 10.30 0.33 -34.96
N GLN A 45 10.53 1.63 -34.74
CA GLN A 45 11.36 2.07 -33.62
C GLN A 45 10.63 1.78 -32.31
N VAL A 46 11.27 1.09 -31.37
CA VAL A 46 10.63 0.69 -30.11
C VAL A 46 11.47 1.17 -28.92
N PRO A 47 10.96 2.11 -28.13
CA PRO A 47 11.66 2.56 -26.93
C PRO A 47 11.78 1.47 -25.87
N ALA A 48 12.78 1.61 -25.00
CA ALA A 48 12.94 0.76 -23.83
C ALA A 48 11.65 0.73 -22.97
N GLY A 49 11.26 -0.46 -22.51
CA GLY A 49 10.06 -0.69 -21.69
C GLY A 49 8.77 -0.93 -22.49
N TYR A 50 8.80 -0.76 -23.82
CA TYR A 50 7.63 -0.96 -24.68
C TYR A 50 7.52 -2.40 -25.19
N LYS A 51 6.33 -2.74 -25.66
CA LYS A 51 5.94 -4.11 -26.04
C LYS A 51 6.14 -4.32 -27.54
N ILE A 52 6.53 -5.52 -27.95
CA ILE A 52 6.74 -5.94 -29.33
C ILE A 52 5.95 -7.24 -29.55
N ALA A 53 5.20 -7.34 -30.64
CA ALA A 53 4.51 -8.58 -31.01
C ALA A 53 5.51 -9.69 -31.36
N ALA A 54 5.44 -10.82 -30.67
CA ALA A 54 6.31 -11.97 -30.93
C ALA A 54 5.78 -12.88 -32.03
N LYS A 55 4.48 -12.80 -32.30
CA LYS A 55 3.76 -13.50 -33.37
C LYS A 55 2.67 -12.60 -33.93
N LYS A 56 1.99 -13.02 -34.99
CA LYS A 56 0.81 -12.31 -35.48
C LYS A 56 -0.29 -12.38 -34.42
N ILE A 57 -0.92 -11.24 -34.15
CA ILE A 57 -2.08 -11.09 -33.27
C ILE A 57 -3.19 -10.49 -34.12
N ALA A 58 -4.24 -11.25 -34.42
CA ALA A 58 -5.33 -10.77 -35.25
C ALA A 58 -6.21 -9.76 -34.49
N ALA A 59 -6.93 -8.90 -35.21
CA ALA A 59 -7.88 -7.99 -34.60
C ALA A 59 -8.89 -8.74 -33.71
N GLY A 60 -9.07 -8.26 -32.48
CA GLY A 60 -9.91 -8.87 -31.44
C GLY A 60 -9.22 -9.96 -30.61
N GLU A 61 -8.03 -10.44 -30.98
CA GLU A 61 -7.31 -11.43 -30.18
C GLU A 61 -6.72 -10.84 -28.89
N PRO A 62 -6.64 -11.65 -27.81
CA PRO A 62 -6.04 -11.22 -26.55
C PRO A 62 -4.53 -11.00 -26.68
N ILE A 63 -4.03 -9.96 -26.03
CA ILE A 63 -2.61 -9.68 -25.85
C ILE A 63 -2.20 -10.26 -24.49
N LEU A 64 -1.22 -11.16 -24.49
CA LEU A 64 -0.79 -11.93 -23.33
C LEU A 64 0.58 -11.46 -22.85
N LYS A 65 0.65 -11.04 -21.58
CA LYS A 65 1.88 -10.72 -20.84
C LYS A 65 1.80 -11.38 -19.47
N TYR A 66 2.87 -12.06 -19.03
CA TYR A 66 2.83 -12.90 -17.82
C TYR A 66 1.77 -14.02 -17.87
N ASN A 67 1.42 -14.51 -19.07
CA ASN A 67 0.28 -15.41 -19.31
C ASN A 67 -1.09 -14.82 -18.89
N VAL A 68 -1.20 -13.50 -18.81
CA VAL A 68 -2.42 -12.78 -18.45
C VAL A 68 -2.82 -11.89 -19.61
N ILE A 69 -4.14 -11.81 -19.86
CA ILE A 69 -4.71 -10.89 -20.83
C ILE A 69 -4.50 -9.46 -20.32
N VAL A 70 -3.69 -8.68 -21.03
CA VAL A 70 -3.40 -7.27 -20.70
C VAL A 70 -4.09 -6.29 -21.65
N GLY A 71 -4.95 -6.79 -22.54
CA GLY A 71 -5.68 -6.01 -23.53
C GLY A 71 -6.01 -6.88 -24.75
N PHE A 72 -6.62 -6.26 -25.75
CA PHE A 72 -6.96 -6.90 -27.02
C PHE A 72 -6.39 -6.08 -28.17
N ALA A 73 -6.06 -6.73 -29.28
CA ALA A 73 -5.64 -6.02 -30.48
C ALA A 73 -6.85 -5.36 -31.15
N ASN A 74 -6.78 -4.06 -31.46
CA ASN A 74 -7.88 -3.36 -32.16
C ASN A 74 -7.78 -3.47 -33.70
N THR A 75 -6.66 -3.99 -34.18
CA THR A 75 -6.30 -4.21 -35.58
C THR A 75 -5.35 -5.41 -35.65
N ASP A 76 -5.06 -5.92 -36.84
CA ASP A 76 -4.03 -6.94 -37.02
C ASP A 76 -2.65 -6.36 -36.65
N ILE A 77 -1.92 -7.06 -35.78
CA ILE A 77 -0.57 -6.72 -35.36
C ILE A 77 0.40 -7.79 -35.89
N GLU A 78 1.27 -7.38 -36.81
CA GLU A 78 2.28 -8.26 -37.39
C GLU A 78 3.47 -8.50 -36.45
N PRO A 79 4.13 -9.67 -36.51
CA PRO A 79 5.32 -9.95 -35.69
C PRO A 79 6.40 -8.89 -35.87
N GLY A 80 7.00 -8.44 -34.77
CA GLY A 80 8.02 -7.39 -34.73
C GLY A 80 7.47 -5.97 -34.67
N ALA A 81 6.15 -5.76 -34.77
CA ALA A 81 5.53 -4.45 -34.58
C ALA A 81 5.45 -4.05 -33.09
N MET A 82 5.53 -2.75 -32.82
CA MET A 82 5.28 -2.19 -31.50
C MET A 82 3.82 -2.38 -31.08
N VAL A 83 3.59 -2.81 -29.84
CA VAL A 83 2.27 -2.97 -29.24
C VAL A 83 2.04 -1.84 -28.23
N HIS A 84 1.08 -0.95 -28.51
CA HIS A 84 0.78 0.22 -27.69
C HIS A 84 -0.67 0.70 -27.88
N SER A 85 -1.07 1.74 -27.13
CA SER A 85 -2.41 2.35 -27.16
C SER A 85 -3.02 2.62 -28.53
N HIS A 86 -2.23 2.83 -29.60
CA HIS A 86 -2.77 3.02 -30.95
C HIS A 86 -3.31 1.73 -31.58
N ASN A 87 -2.80 0.56 -31.17
CA ASN A 87 -3.20 -0.75 -31.69
C ASN A 87 -3.74 -1.72 -30.61
N THR A 88 -3.93 -1.23 -29.38
CA THR A 88 -4.50 -1.98 -28.26
C THR A 88 -5.75 -1.32 -27.72
N GLU A 89 -6.70 -2.12 -27.29
CA GLU A 89 -7.89 -1.67 -26.58
C GLU A 89 -8.16 -2.51 -25.33
N PHE A 90 -8.99 -1.96 -24.44
CA PHE A 90 -9.43 -2.60 -23.21
C PHE A 90 -10.94 -2.84 -23.28
N ARG A 91 -11.35 -4.04 -22.90
CA ARG A 91 -12.75 -4.46 -22.89
C ARG A 91 -13.01 -5.26 -21.62
N GLU A 92 -14.24 -5.25 -21.14
CA GLU A 92 -14.67 -6.16 -20.08
C GLU A 92 -14.73 -7.59 -20.63
N PHE A 93 -14.26 -8.54 -19.82
CA PHE A 93 -14.30 -9.96 -20.14
C PHE A 93 -14.36 -10.78 -18.85
N ASP A 94 -14.97 -11.96 -18.93
CA ASP A 94 -15.06 -12.85 -17.78
C ASP A 94 -13.69 -13.42 -17.40
N ARG A 95 -13.39 -13.37 -16.11
CA ARG A 95 -12.18 -13.98 -15.54
C ARG A 95 -12.57 -15.24 -14.78
N ASP A 96 -11.86 -16.33 -15.05
CA ASP A 96 -11.92 -17.48 -14.18
C ASP A 96 -11.16 -17.16 -12.87
N TYR A 97 -11.90 -16.93 -11.79
CA TYR A 97 -11.33 -16.62 -10.49
C TYR A 97 -10.69 -17.83 -9.80
N ALA A 98 -11.04 -19.07 -10.20
CA ALA A 98 -10.50 -20.34 -9.69
C ALA A 98 -10.05 -20.27 -8.22
N TYR A 99 -10.97 -19.89 -7.33
CA TYR A 99 -10.65 -19.56 -5.96
C TYR A 99 -9.84 -20.65 -5.26
N ALA A 100 -8.73 -20.26 -4.62
CA ALA A 100 -7.82 -21.13 -3.89
C ALA A 100 -7.17 -22.29 -4.70
N SER A 101 -7.29 -22.32 -6.02
CA SER A 101 -6.78 -23.43 -6.85
C SER A 101 -5.25 -23.56 -6.86
N GLU A 102 -4.53 -22.49 -6.52
CA GLU A 102 -3.07 -22.40 -6.54
C GLU A 102 -2.50 -22.00 -5.18
N TYR A 103 -3.27 -22.15 -4.10
CA TYR A 103 -2.79 -21.89 -2.76
C TYR A 103 -1.60 -22.78 -2.41
N LYS A 104 -0.55 -22.15 -1.89
CA LYS A 104 0.61 -22.85 -1.32
C LYS A 104 0.82 -22.33 0.09
N ALA A 105 0.70 -23.22 1.07
CA ALA A 105 0.93 -22.87 2.46
C ALA A 105 2.37 -22.40 2.67
N THR A 106 2.53 -21.30 3.42
CA THR A 106 3.85 -20.75 3.74
C THR A 106 4.62 -21.74 4.60
N GLN A 107 5.82 -22.10 4.15
CA GLN A 107 6.75 -22.89 4.95
C GLN A 107 7.51 -21.96 5.90
N PHE A 108 6.99 -21.82 7.11
CA PHE A 108 7.61 -21.02 8.16
C PHE A 108 8.96 -21.62 8.58
N LEU A 109 9.92 -20.76 8.84
CA LEU A 109 11.17 -21.15 9.47
C LEU A 109 10.94 -21.47 10.96
N PRO A 110 11.67 -22.46 11.52
CA PRO A 110 11.72 -22.67 12.96
C PRO A 110 12.07 -21.37 13.68
N GLU A 111 11.52 -21.15 14.88
CA GLU A 111 11.71 -19.89 15.61
C GLU A 111 13.18 -19.55 15.83
N SER A 112 14.02 -20.55 16.08
CA SER A 112 15.48 -20.40 16.25
C SER A 112 16.22 -19.93 15.00
N GLN A 113 15.61 -20.03 13.82
CA GLN A 113 16.16 -19.60 12.53
C GLN A 113 15.51 -18.31 12.03
N ARG A 114 14.55 -17.75 12.76
CA ARG A 114 13.91 -16.50 12.33
C ARG A 114 14.88 -15.34 12.54
N ALA A 115 14.99 -14.49 11.52
CA ALA A 115 15.77 -13.26 11.62
C ALA A 115 15.24 -12.38 12.76
N THR A 116 16.08 -11.48 13.25
CA THR A 116 15.75 -10.55 14.33
C THR A 116 16.03 -9.12 13.92
N PHE A 117 15.37 -8.16 14.58
CA PHE A 117 15.65 -6.73 14.43
C PHE A 117 15.55 -6.01 15.78
N GLN A 118 16.02 -4.76 15.81
CA GLN A 118 15.94 -3.88 16.99
C GLN A 118 14.59 -3.16 17.03
N GLY A 119 13.59 -3.80 17.64
CA GLY A 119 12.21 -3.33 17.74
C GLY A 119 11.84 -2.77 19.11
N ILE A 120 10.69 -2.10 19.19
CA ILE A 120 10.18 -1.46 20.40
C ILE A 120 8.91 -2.17 20.84
N VAL A 121 9.02 -2.99 21.88
CA VAL A 121 7.91 -3.78 22.41
C VAL A 121 6.95 -2.87 23.17
N ARG A 122 5.68 -2.89 22.78
CA ARG A 122 4.59 -2.20 23.47
C ARG A 122 3.94 -3.12 24.49
N GLU A 123 3.20 -2.52 25.42
CA GLU A 123 2.49 -3.25 26.48
C GLU A 123 1.43 -4.22 25.93
N ASP A 124 0.88 -3.94 24.73
CA ASP A 124 -0.07 -4.83 24.05
C ASP A 124 0.62 -5.96 23.25
N GLY A 125 1.94 -6.10 23.36
CA GLY A 125 2.75 -7.11 22.68
C GLY A 125 3.09 -6.77 21.22
N LYS A 126 2.54 -5.69 20.66
CA LYS A 126 2.95 -5.24 19.31
C LYS A 126 4.33 -4.61 19.35
N VAL A 127 4.99 -4.60 18.21
CA VAL A 127 6.36 -4.10 18.09
C VAL A 127 6.42 -2.95 17.08
N GLY A 128 6.92 -1.81 17.54
CA GLY A 128 7.22 -0.66 16.70
C GLY A 128 8.63 -0.74 16.12
N THR A 129 8.82 -0.13 14.95
CA THR A 129 10.14 0.20 14.38
C THR A 129 10.59 1.60 14.76
N ARG A 130 9.67 2.42 15.29
CA ARG A 130 9.87 3.82 15.72
C ARG A 130 9.12 4.12 17.02
N ASN A 131 9.43 5.26 17.63
CA ASN A 131 8.89 5.72 18.90
C ASN A 131 8.48 7.20 18.84
N TYR A 132 7.31 7.46 18.26
CA TYR A 132 6.75 8.80 18.13
C TYR A 132 5.66 9.07 19.17
N ILE A 133 5.37 10.34 19.40
CA ILE A 133 4.08 10.78 19.94
C ILE A 133 3.28 11.37 18.78
N GLY A 134 2.07 10.87 18.55
CA GLY A 134 1.22 11.29 17.43
C GLY A 134 0.17 12.33 17.84
N ILE A 135 -0.04 13.37 17.03
CA ILE A 135 -1.05 14.39 17.25
C ILE A 135 -2.05 14.35 16.09
N LEU A 136 -3.25 13.80 16.32
CA LEU A 136 -4.25 13.53 15.31
C LEU A 136 -5.33 14.62 15.29
N SER A 137 -5.71 15.04 14.09
CA SER A 137 -6.84 15.93 13.83
C SER A 137 -8.10 15.11 13.60
N THR A 138 -9.26 15.45 14.19
CA THR A 138 -10.57 14.90 13.78
C THR A 138 -11.16 15.59 12.56
N VAL A 139 -10.67 16.80 12.25
CA VAL A 139 -11.19 17.70 11.24
C VAL A 139 -10.12 18.67 10.73
N ASN A 140 -10.30 19.23 9.53
CA ASN A 140 -9.43 20.28 8.98
C ASN A 140 -9.24 21.49 9.91
N CYS A 141 -10.27 21.89 10.66
CA CYS A 141 -10.19 23.06 11.54
C CYS A 141 -9.19 22.90 12.69
N SER A 142 -8.88 21.67 13.11
CA SER A 142 -7.83 21.38 14.10
C SER A 142 -6.45 21.13 13.47
N ALA A 143 -6.34 21.12 12.14
CA ALA A 143 -5.09 20.79 11.43
C ALA A 143 -3.93 21.73 11.79
N THR A 144 -4.19 23.04 11.91
CA THR A 144 -3.15 24.01 12.30
C THR A 144 -2.71 23.81 13.75
N VAL A 145 -3.64 23.48 14.66
CA VAL A 145 -3.33 23.22 16.07
C VAL A 145 -2.41 22.01 16.20
N VAL A 146 -2.76 20.88 15.56
CA VAL A 146 -1.95 19.65 15.66
C VAL A 146 -0.54 19.84 15.07
N LYS A 147 -0.42 20.57 13.95
CA LYS A 147 0.87 20.92 13.34
C LYS A 147 1.71 21.80 14.27
N LYS A 148 1.12 22.85 14.84
CA LYS A 148 1.82 23.78 15.75
C LYS A 148 2.30 23.10 17.04
N ILE A 149 1.55 22.11 17.55
CA ILE A 149 2.00 21.30 18.68
C ILE A 149 3.22 20.47 18.27
N ALA A 150 3.17 19.74 17.14
CA ALA A 150 4.30 18.93 16.70
C ALA A 150 5.57 19.76 16.38
N GLU A 151 5.41 20.89 15.69
CA GLU A 151 6.48 21.85 15.36
C GLU A 151 7.21 22.40 16.59
N TYR A 152 6.53 22.44 17.75
CA TYR A 152 7.16 22.88 18.99
C TYR A 152 8.27 21.92 19.46
N PHE A 153 8.22 20.63 19.10
CA PHE A 153 9.16 19.61 19.58
C PHE A 153 10.29 19.37 18.57
N THR A 154 11.17 20.37 18.44
CA THR A 154 12.37 20.29 17.61
C THR A 154 13.40 19.27 18.15
N PRO A 155 14.37 18.82 17.35
CA PRO A 155 15.44 17.93 17.81
C PRO A 155 16.15 18.42 19.08
N GLU A 156 16.37 19.72 19.24
CA GLU A 156 17.03 20.31 20.41
C GLU A 156 16.18 20.16 21.67
N ARG A 157 14.86 20.30 21.54
CA ARG A 157 13.91 20.13 22.66
C ARG A 157 13.69 18.66 23.02
N LEU A 158 13.93 17.76 22.07
CA LEU A 158 13.86 16.32 22.27
C LEU A 158 15.20 15.69 22.69
N ALA A 159 16.31 16.43 22.66
CA ALA A 159 17.63 15.94 23.07
C ALA A 159 17.67 15.23 24.45
N PRO A 160 16.90 15.66 25.48
CA PRO A 160 16.82 14.93 26.75
C PRO A 160 16.13 13.56 26.69
N TYR A 161 15.48 13.23 25.58
CA TYR A 161 14.66 12.03 25.38
C TYR A 161 15.18 11.21 24.19
N PRO A 162 16.39 10.62 24.28
CA PRO A 162 17.08 10.01 23.14
C PRO A 162 16.37 8.78 22.55
N ASN A 163 15.39 8.21 23.24
CA ASN A 163 14.60 7.08 22.72
C ASN A 163 13.31 7.54 22.03
N VAL A 164 13.00 8.84 21.98
CA VAL A 164 11.83 9.39 21.29
C VAL A 164 12.27 9.89 19.90
N ASP A 165 11.75 9.25 18.85
CA ASP A 165 12.10 9.58 17.46
C ASP A 165 11.49 10.91 17.00
N GLY A 166 10.45 11.39 17.69
CA GLY A 166 9.84 12.69 17.40
C GLY A 166 8.41 12.85 17.91
N VAL A 167 7.83 14.01 17.61
CA VAL A 167 6.39 14.29 17.71
C VAL A 167 5.88 14.59 16.31
N VAL A 168 4.81 13.91 15.89
CA VAL A 168 4.33 13.96 14.49
C VAL A 168 2.86 14.33 14.45
N ALA A 169 2.50 15.20 13.51
CA ALA A 169 1.12 15.61 13.27
C ALA A 169 0.48 14.77 12.15
N PHE A 170 -0.71 14.25 12.40
CA PHE A 170 -1.56 13.59 11.42
C PHE A 170 -2.79 14.47 11.15
N ALA A 171 -2.66 15.33 10.15
CA ALA A 171 -3.71 16.25 9.73
C ALA A 171 -4.36 15.78 8.42
N HIS A 172 -5.66 16.06 8.26
CA HIS A 172 -6.42 15.78 7.05
C HIS A 172 -7.47 16.88 6.80
N SER A 173 -8.00 16.95 5.59
CA SER A 173 -8.99 17.96 5.18
C SER A 173 -10.46 17.54 5.40
N ILE A 174 -10.71 16.26 5.70
CA ILE A 174 -12.05 15.69 5.84
C ILE A 174 -12.58 15.77 7.28
N GLY A 175 -13.77 15.19 7.56
CA GLY A 175 -14.39 15.13 8.89
C GLY A 175 -15.42 16.23 9.19
N CYS A 176 -15.39 17.33 8.43
CA CYS A 176 -16.46 18.32 8.36
C CYS A 176 -17.20 18.20 7.02
N GLY A 177 -18.50 18.50 7.01
CA GLY A 177 -19.31 18.48 5.77
C GLY A 177 -19.52 17.09 5.15
N MET A 178 -19.06 16.02 5.79
CA MET A 178 -19.30 14.62 5.39
C MET A 178 -20.62 14.10 5.98
N GLU A 179 -21.08 12.96 5.45
CA GLU A 179 -22.14 12.16 6.06
C GLU A 179 -21.79 11.81 7.51
N MET A 180 -22.77 11.85 8.41
CA MET A 180 -22.57 11.53 9.82
C MET A 180 -22.35 10.04 10.09
N THR A 181 -22.88 9.19 9.22
CA THR A 181 -22.95 7.74 9.37
C THR A 181 -22.65 7.06 8.03
N GLY A 182 -22.55 5.73 8.04
CA GLY A 182 -22.25 4.94 6.85
C GLY A 182 -20.74 4.77 6.62
N GLU A 183 -20.41 4.07 5.52
CA GLU A 183 -19.04 3.65 5.21
C GLU A 183 -18.02 4.80 5.18
N PRO A 184 -18.30 6.00 4.63
CA PRO A 184 -17.30 7.08 4.61
C PRO A 184 -16.84 7.53 6.01
N MET A 185 -17.78 7.71 6.94
CA MET A 185 -17.46 8.07 8.32
C MET A 185 -16.82 6.91 9.07
N GLN A 186 -17.29 5.68 8.84
CA GLN A 186 -16.71 4.48 9.44
C GLN A 186 -15.25 4.31 9.01
N LEU A 187 -14.94 4.48 7.72
CA LEU A 187 -13.59 4.43 7.18
C LEU A 187 -12.68 5.50 7.77
N LEU A 188 -13.14 6.76 7.86
CA LEU A 188 -12.38 7.84 8.49
C LEU A 188 -12.01 7.48 9.94
N ARG A 189 -13.00 7.09 10.74
CA ARG A 189 -12.80 6.76 12.16
C ARG A 189 -11.87 5.55 12.35
N ARG A 190 -12.08 4.48 11.57
CA ARG A 190 -11.20 3.30 11.53
C ARG A 190 -9.77 3.67 11.18
N THR A 191 -9.58 4.57 10.21
CA THR A 191 -8.25 5.05 9.81
C THR A 191 -7.58 5.82 10.94
N MET A 192 -8.27 6.81 11.53
CA MET A 192 -7.76 7.59 12.65
C MET A 192 -7.40 6.71 13.86
N ALA A 193 -8.26 5.76 14.22
CA ALA A 193 -8.00 4.83 15.31
C ALA A 193 -6.83 3.88 14.99
N GLY A 194 -6.65 3.49 13.73
CA GLY A 194 -5.49 2.75 13.26
C GLY A 194 -4.18 3.51 13.52
N TYR A 195 -4.14 4.81 13.19
CA TYR A 195 -2.99 5.67 13.53
C TYR A 195 -2.78 5.78 15.03
N ALA A 196 -3.84 6.08 15.81
CA ALA A 196 -3.74 6.23 17.26
C ALA A 196 -3.26 4.95 17.97
N LYS A 197 -3.60 3.76 17.44
CA LYS A 197 -3.22 2.44 17.97
C LYS A 197 -1.94 1.87 17.32
N HIS A 198 -1.27 2.62 16.46
CA HIS A 198 -0.13 2.12 15.70
C HIS A 198 1.08 1.88 16.62
N PRO A 199 1.80 0.75 16.51
CA PRO A 199 2.90 0.41 17.45
C PRO A 199 4.11 1.35 17.36
N ASN A 200 4.19 2.19 16.34
CA ASN A 200 5.19 3.27 16.27
C ASN A 200 4.85 4.47 17.15
N LEU A 201 3.64 4.55 17.71
CA LEU A 201 3.26 5.60 18.65
C LEU A 201 3.38 5.09 20.09
N ALA A 202 4.19 5.76 20.90
CA ALA A 202 4.18 5.55 22.35
C ALA A 202 2.90 6.10 22.99
N ALA A 203 2.41 7.22 22.44
CA ALA A 203 1.22 7.91 22.89
C ALA A 203 0.59 8.70 21.72
N ALA A 204 -0.67 9.08 21.88
CA ALA A 204 -1.42 9.86 20.90
C ALA A 204 -2.26 10.95 21.58
N LEU A 205 -2.38 12.10 20.92
CA LEU A 205 -3.36 13.14 21.21
C LEU A 205 -4.38 13.16 20.07
N ILE A 206 -5.68 13.21 20.36
CA ILE A 206 -6.72 13.44 19.35
C ILE A 206 -7.40 14.78 19.61
N ILE A 207 -7.33 15.69 18.64
CA ILE A 207 -7.78 17.07 18.77
C ILE A 207 -8.90 17.36 17.77
N GLY A 208 -10.07 17.70 18.31
CA GLY A 208 -11.22 18.16 17.54
C GLY A 208 -11.55 19.62 17.77
N LEU A 209 -12.34 20.19 16.86
CA LEU A 209 -12.81 21.57 17.02
C LEU A 209 -13.96 21.62 18.03
N GLY A 210 -14.94 20.72 17.87
CA GLY A 210 -16.16 20.60 18.68
C GLY A 210 -17.46 20.68 17.86
N CYS A 211 -17.40 21.14 16.61
CA CYS A 211 -18.60 21.28 15.75
C CYS A 211 -18.57 20.45 14.47
N GLU A 212 -17.50 19.67 14.23
CA GLU A 212 -17.38 18.78 13.09
C GLU A 212 -18.42 17.64 13.11
N ARG A 213 -18.64 16.98 11.96
CA ARG A 213 -19.51 15.79 11.92
C ARG A 213 -18.82 14.59 12.58
N ASN A 214 -17.50 14.46 12.40
CA ASN A 214 -16.69 13.45 13.06
C ASN A 214 -16.39 13.84 14.53
N GLN A 215 -17.44 13.89 15.35
CA GLN A 215 -17.33 14.22 16.77
C GLN A 215 -16.42 13.22 17.50
N LEU A 216 -15.54 13.74 18.35
CA LEU A 216 -14.57 12.96 19.13
C LEU A 216 -15.25 11.82 19.89
N LYS A 217 -16.37 12.09 20.57
CA LYS A 217 -17.15 11.07 21.30
C LYS A 217 -17.53 9.89 20.40
N GLY A 218 -18.07 10.17 19.21
CA GLY A 218 -18.49 9.13 18.27
C GLY A 218 -17.32 8.35 17.67
N LEU A 219 -16.17 8.99 17.46
CA LEU A 219 -14.93 8.31 17.09
C LEU A 219 -14.49 7.33 18.18
N LEU A 220 -14.45 7.78 19.44
CA LEU A 220 -13.99 6.97 20.57
C LEU A 220 -14.92 5.77 20.81
N GLU A 221 -16.24 6.00 20.80
CA GLU A 221 -17.26 4.95 20.98
C GLU A 221 -17.19 3.89 19.88
N GLN A 222 -17.13 4.30 18.60
CA GLN A 222 -17.10 3.36 17.49
C GLN A 222 -15.85 2.47 17.50
N GLU A 223 -14.70 3.05 17.84
CA GLU A 223 -13.40 2.37 17.71
C GLU A 223 -12.90 1.76 19.03
N GLY A 224 -13.73 1.80 20.08
CA GLY A 224 -13.42 1.28 21.41
C GLY A 224 -12.23 1.98 22.06
N LEU A 225 -12.01 3.25 21.76
CA LEU A 225 -10.91 4.03 22.31
C LEU A 225 -11.34 4.70 23.61
N GLN A 226 -10.46 4.69 24.61
CA GLN A 226 -10.70 5.33 25.90
C GLN A 226 -9.50 6.20 26.26
N PRO A 227 -9.72 7.49 26.61
CA PRO A 227 -8.66 8.33 27.13
C PRO A 227 -7.98 7.66 28.33
N ASN A 228 -6.65 7.72 28.34
CA ASN A 228 -5.83 7.09 29.38
C ASN A 228 -4.47 7.81 29.46
N SER A 229 -3.52 7.24 30.19
CA SER A 229 -2.18 7.82 30.35
C SER A 229 -1.44 8.08 29.04
N ARG A 230 -1.76 7.35 27.95
CA ARG A 230 -1.12 7.43 26.62
C ARG A 230 -2.04 7.90 25.50
N LEU A 231 -3.35 8.05 25.74
CA LEU A 231 -4.29 8.61 24.79
C LEU A 231 -4.99 9.81 25.41
N HIS A 232 -4.62 11.00 24.97
CA HIS A 232 -5.18 12.26 25.44
C HIS A 232 -6.10 12.86 24.39
N THR A 233 -7.09 13.63 24.79
CA THR A 233 -8.05 14.22 23.85
C THR A 233 -8.37 15.65 24.19
N PHE A 234 -8.56 16.49 23.17
CA PHE A 234 -8.90 17.90 23.34
C PHE A 234 -10.03 18.31 22.39
N ILE A 235 -10.95 19.11 22.91
CA ILE A 235 -11.95 19.83 22.12
C ILE A 235 -11.58 21.31 22.19
N MET A 236 -11.26 21.91 21.05
CA MET A 236 -10.73 23.28 21.00
C MET A 236 -11.71 24.31 21.58
N GLN A 237 -13.01 24.18 21.28
CA GLN A 237 -14.04 25.09 21.80
C GLN A 237 -14.14 25.04 23.33
N GLU A 238 -13.89 23.87 23.94
CA GLU A 238 -13.90 23.68 25.39
C GLU A 238 -12.57 24.13 26.04
N THR A 239 -11.45 23.93 25.34
CA THR A 239 -10.11 24.31 25.81
C THR A 239 -9.88 25.83 25.72
N GLY A 240 -10.79 26.57 25.08
CA GLY A 240 -10.74 28.02 24.93
C GLY A 240 -10.01 28.50 23.67
N GLY A 241 -10.15 27.74 22.59
CA GLY A 241 -9.72 28.08 21.24
C GLY A 241 -8.31 27.65 20.87
N THR A 242 -7.86 28.07 19.69
CA THR A 242 -6.59 27.64 19.05
C THR A 242 -5.38 27.78 19.97
N ARG A 243 -5.12 28.98 20.50
CA ARG A 243 -3.89 29.26 21.28
C ARG A 243 -3.82 28.41 22.56
N LYS A 244 -4.91 28.40 23.34
CA LYS A 244 -4.98 27.62 24.58
C LYS A 244 -4.88 26.11 24.32
N THR A 245 -5.45 25.63 23.21
CA THR A 245 -5.33 24.21 22.83
C THR A 245 -3.91 23.85 22.43
N ILE A 246 -3.19 24.74 21.73
CA ILE A 246 -1.76 24.52 21.42
C ILE A 246 -0.94 24.45 22.73
N GLU A 247 -1.15 25.39 23.65
CA GLU A 247 -0.47 25.41 24.95
C GLU A 247 -0.75 24.13 25.77
N ALA A 248 -2.02 23.71 25.83
CA ALA A 248 -2.42 22.48 26.52
C ALA A 248 -1.85 21.22 25.86
N GLY A 249 -1.87 21.14 24.52
CA GLY A 249 -1.29 20.03 23.79
C GLY A 249 0.23 19.92 23.98
N ILE A 250 0.95 21.04 23.99
CA ILE A 250 2.38 21.08 24.32
C ILE A 250 2.63 20.60 25.75
N ALA A 251 1.82 21.03 26.72
CA ALA A 251 1.95 20.58 28.11
C ALA A 251 1.75 19.05 28.22
N ALA A 252 0.68 18.52 27.62
CA ALA A 252 0.42 17.08 27.61
C ALA A 252 1.54 16.28 26.95
N VAL A 253 2.08 16.73 25.81
CA VAL A 253 3.21 16.03 25.17
C VAL A 253 4.44 16.05 26.08
N LYS A 254 4.75 17.15 26.79
CA LYS A 254 5.86 17.19 27.75
C LYS A 254 5.71 16.15 28.86
N GLU A 255 4.51 15.93 29.37
CA GLU A 255 4.22 14.91 30.38
C GLU A 255 4.44 13.49 29.83
N LEU A 256 4.10 13.27 28.56
CA LEU A 256 4.26 11.98 27.88
C LEU A 256 5.72 11.63 27.53
N LEU A 257 6.60 12.63 27.35
CA LEU A 257 7.98 12.40 26.88
C LEU A 257 8.77 11.48 27.80
N SER A 258 8.63 11.63 29.11
CA SER A 258 9.36 10.80 30.08
C SER A 258 8.95 9.33 29.97
N ASP A 259 7.64 9.06 29.81
CA ASP A 259 7.14 7.69 29.65
C ASP A 259 7.52 7.11 28.28
N ALA A 260 7.34 7.89 27.20
CA ALA A 260 7.73 7.49 25.85
C ALA A 260 9.23 7.15 25.77
N ASN A 261 10.08 7.88 26.51
CA ASN A 261 11.53 7.67 26.54
C ASN A 261 11.96 6.39 27.29
N ARG A 262 11.06 5.73 28.05
CA ARG A 262 11.35 4.45 28.72
C ARG A 262 11.43 3.30 27.72
N PHE A 263 10.73 3.40 26.59
CA PHE A 263 10.72 2.37 25.56
C PHE A 263 12.05 2.35 24.80
N LYS A 264 12.86 1.33 25.06
CA LYS A 264 14.14 1.10 24.38
C LYS A 264 13.98 0.03 23.30
N ARG A 265 14.84 0.10 22.29
CA ARG A 265 14.95 -0.98 21.31
C ARG A 265 15.46 -2.25 21.99
N THR A 266 14.91 -3.38 21.59
CA THR A 266 15.30 -4.72 22.02
C THR A 266 15.34 -5.65 20.81
N THR A 267 16.18 -6.68 20.88
CA THR A 267 16.21 -7.72 19.86
C THR A 267 14.91 -8.51 19.89
N VAL A 268 14.18 -8.50 18.79
CA VAL A 268 12.90 -9.21 18.63
C VAL A 268 12.84 -9.89 17.27
N SER A 269 11.98 -10.90 17.16
CA SER A 269 11.81 -11.66 15.91
C SER A 269 11.27 -10.78 14.78
N ALA A 270 11.75 -11.01 13.55
CA ALA A 270 11.20 -10.42 12.32
C ALA A 270 9.73 -10.78 12.07
N SER A 271 9.18 -11.78 12.79
CA SER A 271 7.75 -12.10 12.76
C SER A 271 6.84 -10.93 13.19
N HIS A 272 7.36 -9.97 13.94
CA HIS A 272 6.59 -8.77 14.31
C HIS A 272 6.59 -7.68 13.24
N LEU A 273 7.33 -7.83 12.14
CA LEU A 273 7.35 -6.84 11.06
C LEU A 273 6.09 -6.94 10.21
N MET A 274 5.52 -5.77 9.93
CA MET A 274 4.45 -5.57 8.96
C MET A 274 4.93 -4.56 7.93
N VAL A 275 4.93 -4.95 6.66
CA VAL A 275 5.43 -4.14 5.54
C VAL A 275 4.29 -3.86 4.58
N GLY A 276 3.90 -2.59 4.48
CA GLY A 276 2.99 -2.10 3.44
C GLY A 276 3.73 -1.89 2.13
N LEU A 277 3.12 -2.33 1.04
CA LEU A 277 3.62 -2.19 -0.33
C LEU A 277 2.72 -1.20 -1.07
N GLN A 278 3.35 -0.30 -1.83
CA GLN A 278 2.69 0.60 -2.76
C GLN A 278 3.60 0.84 -3.96
N CYS A 279 3.00 1.12 -5.10
CA CYS A 279 3.67 1.68 -6.25
C CYS A 279 3.73 3.21 -6.14
N GLY A 280 4.59 3.83 -6.93
CA GLY A 280 4.71 5.28 -7.04
C GLY A 280 4.38 5.71 -8.48
N GLY A 281 5.39 6.11 -9.24
CA GLY A 281 5.28 6.28 -10.69
C GLY A 281 5.51 4.95 -11.41
N SER A 282 4.45 4.29 -11.88
CA SER A 282 4.56 3.07 -12.69
C SER A 282 5.27 3.35 -14.01
N ASP A 283 6.17 2.44 -14.41
CA ASP A 283 6.88 2.48 -15.69
C ASP A 283 6.87 1.11 -16.40
N GLY A 284 7.43 1.06 -17.62
CA GLY A 284 7.53 -0.17 -18.40
C GLY A 284 8.38 -1.28 -17.73
N PHE A 285 9.18 -0.95 -16.72
CA PHE A 285 10.12 -1.84 -16.05
C PHE A 285 9.67 -2.27 -14.65
N SER A 286 8.71 -1.58 -14.04
CA SER A 286 8.30 -1.77 -12.65
C SER A 286 7.90 -3.21 -12.38
N SER A 287 7.07 -3.77 -13.27
CA SER A 287 6.65 -5.18 -13.20
C SER A 287 7.79 -6.20 -13.45
N ILE A 288 8.92 -5.78 -14.01
CA ILE A 288 10.04 -6.65 -14.41
C ILE A 288 11.16 -6.64 -13.37
N THR A 289 11.36 -5.51 -12.68
CA THR A 289 12.49 -5.27 -11.76
C THR A 289 12.04 -5.12 -10.30
N ALA A 290 11.54 -3.95 -9.91
CA ALA A 290 11.26 -3.58 -8.52
C ALA A 290 10.13 -4.42 -7.92
N ASN A 291 9.03 -4.62 -8.64
CA ASN A 291 7.87 -5.34 -8.11
C ASN A 291 8.20 -6.82 -7.85
N PRO A 292 8.88 -7.56 -8.76
CA PRO A 292 9.35 -8.91 -8.47
C PRO A 292 10.34 -8.98 -7.30
N ALA A 293 11.24 -8.00 -7.17
CA ALA A 293 12.19 -7.96 -6.05
C ALA A 293 11.47 -7.76 -4.71
N LEU A 294 10.47 -6.87 -4.67
CA LEU A 294 9.61 -6.69 -3.49
C LEU A 294 8.78 -7.95 -3.19
N GLY A 295 8.25 -8.61 -4.21
CA GLY A 295 7.56 -9.91 -4.07
C GLY A 295 8.45 -10.96 -3.40
N ALA A 296 9.69 -11.11 -3.87
CA ALA A 296 10.67 -12.02 -3.26
C ALA A 296 11.01 -11.63 -1.81
N ALA A 297 11.16 -10.33 -1.52
CA ALA A 297 11.40 -9.85 -0.16
C ALA A 297 10.23 -10.16 0.78
N VAL A 298 9.00 -10.06 0.30
CA VAL A 298 7.78 -10.39 1.06
C VAL A 298 7.65 -11.89 1.29
N ASP A 299 8.02 -12.72 0.31
CA ASP A 299 8.07 -14.18 0.49
C ASP A 299 9.08 -14.57 1.58
N ILE A 300 10.26 -13.92 1.59
CA ILE A 300 11.27 -14.10 2.67
C ILE A 300 10.68 -13.67 4.02
N LEU A 301 10.08 -12.47 4.09
CA LEU A 301 9.46 -11.95 5.32
C LEU A 301 8.39 -12.91 5.85
N SER A 302 7.53 -13.43 4.97
CA SER A 302 6.44 -14.35 5.32
C SER A 302 6.98 -15.64 5.92
N ARG A 303 8.09 -16.19 5.40
CA ARG A 303 8.75 -17.37 5.98
C ARG A 303 9.30 -17.11 7.39
N HIS A 304 9.67 -15.87 7.70
CA HIS A 304 10.04 -15.44 9.05
C HIS A 304 8.83 -15.15 9.96
N GLY A 305 7.60 -15.32 9.46
CA GLY A 305 6.36 -15.05 10.19
C GLY A 305 5.90 -13.59 10.15
N GLY A 306 6.58 -12.73 9.39
CA GLY A 306 6.17 -11.34 9.20
C GLY A 306 5.02 -11.22 8.21
N THR A 307 4.46 -10.01 8.08
CA THR A 307 3.29 -9.75 7.24
C THR A 307 3.61 -8.75 6.12
N GLY A 308 3.25 -9.09 4.89
CA GLY A 308 3.19 -8.15 3.76
C GLY A 308 1.76 -7.69 3.51
N ILE A 309 1.56 -6.40 3.22
CA ILE A 309 0.27 -5.82 2.84
C ILE A 309 0.40 -5.25 1.43
N LEU A 310 -0.34 -5.81 0.48
CA LEU A 310 -0.54 -5.23 -0.85
C LEU A 310 -1.87 -4.47 -0.84
N SER A 311 -1.81 -3.19 -1.22
CA SER A 311 -2.99 -2.30 -1.27
C SER A 311 -3.36 -2.00 -2.73
N GLU A 312 -3.73 -0.76 -3.04
CA GLU A 312 -3.91 -0.24 -4.42
C GLU A 312 -4.96 -1.01 -5.24
N THR A 313 -6.23 -1.00 -4.80
CA THR A 313 -7.35 -1.64 -5.52
C THR A 313 -7.38 -1.34 -7.03
N PRO A 314 -7.17 -0.08 -7.49
CA PRO A 314 -7.11 0.22 -8.93
C PRO A 314 -5.99 -0.51 -9.67
N GLU A 315 -4.85 -0.78 -9.01
CA GLU A 315 -3.67 -1.42 -9.61
C GLU A 315 -3.77 -2.95 -9.68
N ILE A 316 -4.67 -3.54 -8.89
CA ILE A 316 -4.95 -4.99 -8.94
C ILE A 316 -6.21 -5.32 -9.73
N TYR A 317 -7.03 -4.31 -10.06
CA TYR A 317 -8.18 -4.48 -10.95
C TYR A 317 -7.72 -4.89 -12.35
N GLY A 318 -8.26 -5.99 -12.88
CA GLY A 318 -7.78 -6.59 -14.12
C GLY A 318 -7.02 -7.88 -13.91
N VAL A 319 -6.32 -8.00 -12.78
CA VAL A 319 -5.44 -9.11 -12.44
C VAL A 319 -5.83 -9.81 -11.15
N GLU A 320 -6.98 -9.47 -10.58
CA GLU A 320 -7.41 -9.97 -9.27
C GLU A 320 -7.62 -11.49 -9.23
N HIS A 321 -7.93 -12.10 -10.39
CA HIS A 321 -8.01 -13.55 -10.55
C HIS A 321 -6.69 -14.27 -10.23
N THR A 322 -5.55 -13.61 -10.43
CA THR A 322 -4.24 -14.16 -10.05
C THR A 322 -4.04 -14.18 -8.53
N LEU A 323 -4.77 -13.32 -7.80
CA LEU A 323 -4.76 -13.26 -6.34
C LEU A 323 -5.77 -14.23 -5.74
N THR A 324 -6.99 -14.32 -6.30
CA THR A 324 -8.02 -15.25 -5.81
C THR A 324 -7.60 -16.71 -5.92
N ARG A 325 -6.87 -17.08 -6.99
CA ARG A 325 -6.23 -18.41 -7.13
C ARG A 325 -5.30 -18.74 -5.98
N ARG A 326 -4.62 -17.74 -5.42
CA ARG A 326 -3.65 -17.86 -4.33
C ARG A 326 -4.25 -17.66 -2.94
N ALA A 327 -5.55 -17.36 -2.85
CA ALA A 327 -6.23 -17.21 -1.57
C ALA A 327 -6.21 -18.54 -0.79
N VAL A 328 -6.10 -18.48 0.53
CA VAL A 328 -6.09 -19.68 1.40
C VAL A 328 -7.41 -20.45 1.37
N SER A 329 -8.51 -19.76 1.05
CA SER A 329 -9.83 -20.34 0.91
C SER A 329 -10.66 -19.55 -0.07
N LYS A 330 -11.78 -20.16 -0.49
CA LYS A 330 -12.79 -19.50 -1.31
C LYS A 330 -13.31 -18.23 -0.63
N ASP A 331 -13.69 -18.30 0.64
CA ASP A 331 -14.22 -17.17 1.41
C ASP A 331 -13.26 -15.97 1.44
N VAL A 332 -11.95 -16.21 1.53
CA VAL A 332 -10.94 -15.13 1.49
C VAL A 332 -10.85 -14.52 0.10
N GLY A 333 -10.90 -15.35 -0.94
CA GLY A 333 -10.94 -14.87 -2.33
C GLY A 333 -12.22 -14.08 -2.64
N GLU A 334 -13.37 -14.51 -2.13
CA GLU A 334 -14.65 -13.81 -2.30
C GLU A 334 -14.63 -12.44 -1.61
N LYS A 335 -14.08 -12.34 -0.40
CA LYS A 335 -13.88 -11.03 0.28
C LYS A 335 -13.03 -10.05 -0.53
N LEU A 336 -12.02 -10.54 -1.26
CA LEU A 336 -11.24 -9.70 -2.17
C LEU A 336 -12.09 -9.18 -3.32
N ILE A 337 -12.88 -10.07 -3.96
CA ILE A 337 -13.76 -9.70 -5.06
C ILE A 337 -14.87 -8.75 -4.62
N GLU A 338 -15.46 -8.97 -3.45
CA GLU A 338 -16.43 -8.05 -2.84
C GLU A 338 -15.85 -6.64 -2.69
N ARG A 339 -14.59 -6.52 -2.26
CA ARG A 339 -13.94 -5.21 -2.09
C ARG A 339 -13.66 -4.54 -3.44
N ILE A 340 -13.31 -5.31 -4.47
CA ILE A 340 -13.11 -4.81 -5.83
C ILE A 340 -14.44 -4.35 -6.45
N ARG A 341 -15.51 -5.13 -6.28
CA ARG A 341 -16.86 -4.76 -6.72
C ARG A 341 -17.36 -3.51 -6.01
N TRP A 342 -17.20 -3.44 -4.68
CA TRP A 342 -17.50 -2.21 -3.94
C TRP A 342 -16.72 -1.01 -4.50
N TRP A 343 -15.43 -1.18 -4.79
CA TRP A 343 -14.63 -0.10 -5.37
C TRP A 343 -15.17 0.33 -6.73
N LYS A 344 -15.43 -0.61 -7.65
CA LYS A 344 -15.89 -0.38 -9.03
C LYS A 344 -17.33 0.14 -9.11
N ASP A 345 -18.23 -0.52 -8.41
CA ASP A 345 -19.68 -0.40 -8.61
C ASP A 345 -20.32 0.63 -7.67
N GLU A 346 -19.64 0.99 -6.57
CA GLU A 346 -20.15 1.96 -5.59
C GLU A 346 -19.20 3.14 -5.38
N TYR A 347 -17.92 2.89 -5.09
CA TYR A 347 -16.99 3.95 -4.70
C TYR A 347 -16.54 4.81 -5.88
N SER A 348 -16.20 4.21 -7.03
CA SER A 348 -15.64 4.92 -8.20
C SER A 348 -16.69 5.57 -9.09
N VAL A 349 -17.97 5.23 -8.92
CA VAL A 349 -19.04 5.78 -9.76
C VAL A 349 -19.09 7.30 -9.63
N ASN A 350 -18.98 8.00 -10.77
CA ASN A 350 -18.89 9.45 -10.88
C ASN A 350 -17.68 10.09 -10.17
N ARG A 351 -16.62 9.32 -9.89
CA ARG A 351 -15.36 9.83 -9.36
C ARG A 351 -14.23 9.62 -10.37
N ASP A 352 -13.32 10.57 -10.39
CA ASP A 352 -12.04 10.43 -11.10
C ASP A 352 -11.06 9.74 -10.14
N VAL A 353 -11.10 8.40 -10.12
CA VAL A 353 -10.33 7.54 -9.19
C VAL A 353 -9.51 6.48 -9.90
#